data_AF-A0A2V3JBD9-F1
#
_entry.id   AF-A0A2V3JBD9-F1
#
_cell.length_a   1.000
_cell.length_b   1.000
_cell.length_c   1.000
_cell.angle_alpha   90.00
_cell.angle_beta   90.00
_cell.angle_gamma   90.00
#
_symmetry.space_group_name_H-M   'P 1'
#
loop_
_entity.id
_entity.type
_entity.pdbx_description
1 polymer ?
#
loop_
_entity_poly.entity_id
_entity_poly.type
_entity_poly.pdbx_seq_one_letter_code
_entity_poly.pdbx_strand_id
1 'polypeptide(L)'
;MAGEFCPNPNYLDFGKIQSEHQRNIKKSGKTRKGVQCYQCKTCGRTFNIDLWDGLLSQTHTRAEDTILRWLRELNEIDHPPLRSLRADWQSERQQ
;
A
#
# COMPACT_ATOMS: atom_id res chain seq x y z
N MET A 1 -0.10 13.93 -1.56
CA MET A 1 0.53 14.72 -2.66
C MET A 1 2.03 14.45 -2.75
N ALA A 2 2.69 14.93 -3.82
CA ALA A 2 4.14 14.80 -3.98
C ALA A 2 4.94 15.41 -2.81
N GLY A 3 5.94 14.68 -2.32
CA GLY A 3 6.74 15.02 -1.13
C GLY A 3 6.25 14.50 0.22
N GLU A 4 5.10 13.82 0.33
CA GLU A 4 4.53 13.39 1.63
C GLU A 4 5.02 12.03 2.17
N PHE A 5 5.39 11.07 1.33
CA PHE A 5 5.84 9.73 1.75
C PHE A 5 6.93 9.18 0.82
N CYS A 6 7.59 8.08 1.20
CA CYS A 6 8.53 7.38 0.33
C CYS A 6 7.80 6.36 -0.55
N PRO A 7 7.90 6.41 -1.89
CA PRO A 7 7.23 5.46 -2.79
C PRO A 7 8.06 4.19 -3.06
N ASN A 8 9.21 4.01 -2.39
CA ASN A 8 10.07 2.86 -2.61
C ASN A 8 9.59 1.65 -1.78
N PRO A 9 9.02 0.59 -2.40
CA PRO A 9 8.45 -0.55 -1.67
C PRO A 9 9.50 -1.40 -0.95
N ASN A 10 10.78 -1.25 -1.29
CA ASN A 10 11.87 -2.06 -0.74
C ASN A 10 12.44 -1.50 0.58
N TYR A 11 11.80 -0.50 1.20
CA TYR A 11 12.34 0.19 2.37
C TYR A 11 11.30 0.37 3.46
N LEU A 12 11.77 0.43 4.71
CA LEU A 12 10.91 0.48 5.90
C LEU A 12 9.96 1.68 5.94
N ASP A 13 10.33 2.79 5.30
CA ASP A 13 9.53 4.02 5.27
C ASP A 13 8.56 4.08 4.08
N PHE A 14 8.39 2.98 3.36
CA PHE A 14 7.44 2.89 2.25
C PHE A 14 6.01 3.27 2.68
N GLY A 15 5.38 4.17 1.95
CA GLY A 15 3.98 4.56 2.15
C GLY A 15 3.67 5.29 3.46
N LYS A 16 4.66 5.47 4.36
CA LYS A 16 4.46 6.17 5.63
C LYS A 16 4.36 7.67 5.38
N ILE A 17 3.22 8.25 5.75
CA ILE A 17 3.03 9.71 5.74
C ILE A 17 3.96 10.34 6.77
N GLN A 18 4.69 11.37 6.36
CA GLN A 18 5.57 12.11 7.26
C GLN A 18 4.76 12.81 8.35
N SER A 19 5.16 12.59 9.60
CA SER A 19 4.68 13.41 10.72
C SER A 19 5.50 14.68 10.84
N GLU A 20 5.03 15.63 11.65
CA GLU A 20 5.76 16.87 11.91
C GLU A 20 7.18 16.63 12.44
N HIS A 21 7.36 15.53 13.19
CA HIS A 21 8.62 15.13 13.82
C HIS A 21 9.49 14.20 12.94
N GLN A 22 8.95 13.67 11.83
CA GLN A 22 9.62 12.67 10.98
C GLN A 22 9.51 13.08 9.51
N ARG A 23 10.36 14.03 9.09
CA ARG A 23 10.47 14.49 7.70
C ARG A 23 11.60 13.81 6.94
N ASN A 24 11.27 12.68 6.33
CA ASN A 24 12.21 11.87 5.57
C ASN A 24 12.34 12.28 4.09
N ILE A 25 11.39 13.04 3.53
CA ILE A 25 11.49 13.53 2.16
C ILE A 25 11.96 14.97 2.16
N LYS A 26 12.94 15.29 1.31
CA LYS A 26 13.42 16.66 1.07
C LYS A 26 13.33 17.02 -0.41
N LYS A 27 13.16 18.29 -0.74
CA LYS A 27 13.31 18.78 -2.12
C LYS A 27 14.76 18.60 -2.58
N SER A 28 14.96 18.15 -3.82
CA SER A 28 16.28 17.84 -4.38
C SER A 28 16.37 18.29 -5.84
N GLY A 29 16.49 19.60 -6.06
CA GLY A 29 16.63 20.18 -7.40
C GLY A 29 15.39 20.02 -8.28
N LYS A 30 15.56 20.27 -9.57
CA LYS A 30 14.52 20.16 -10.60
C LYS A 30 15.05 19.41 -11.82
N THR A 31 14.18 18.73 -12.56
CA THR A 31 14.55 18.16 -13.86
C THR A 31 14.81 19.26 -14.90
N ARG A 32 15.36 18.90 -16.06
CA ARG A 32 15.53 19.85 -17.19
C ARG A 32 14.22 20.50 -17.64
N LYS A 33 13.08 19.83 -17.43
CA LYS A 33 11.73 20.33 -17.71
C LYS A 33 11.16 21.19 -16.57
N GLY A 34 11.93 21.48 -15.52
CA GLY A 34 11.50 22.28 -14.38
C GLY A 34 10.68 21.52 -13.33
N VAL A 35 10.50 20.20 -13.47
CA VAL A 35 9.72 19.39 -12.52
C VAL A 35 10.49 19.23 -11.21
N GLN A 36 9.83 19.47 -10.08
CA GLN A 36 10.43 19.33 -8.76
C GLN A 36 10.81 17.86 -8.47
N CYS A 37 12.05 17.65 -8.04
CA CYS A 37 12.53 16.36 -7.56
C CYS A 37 12.56 16.33 -6.02
N TYR A 38 12.37 15.15 -5.45
CA TYR A 38 12.28 14.87 -4.02
C TYR A 38 13.20 13.69 -3.69
N GLN A 39 14.03 13.82 -2.66
CA GLN A 39 14.92 12.76 -2.20
C GLN A 39 14.46 12.25 -0.84
N CYS A 40 14.41 10.93 -0.70
CA CYS A 40 14.24 10.26 0.59
C CYS A 40 15.58 10.15 1.32
N LYS A 41 15.66 10.57 2.58
CA LYS A 41 16.89 10.51 3.38
C LYS A 41 17.22 9.08 3.79
N THR A 42 16.22 8.26 4.09
CA THR A 42 16.42 6.87 4.52
C THR A 42 16.86 5.97 3.36
N CYS A 43 16.20 6.04 2.20
CA CYS A 43 16.54 5.16 1.07
C CYS A 43 17.46 5.81 0.02
N GLY A 44 17.78 7.10 0.14
CA GLY A 44 18.69 7.84 -0.74
C GLY A 44 18.17 8.16 -2.15
N ARG A 45 17.07 7.52 -2.57
CA ARG A 45 16.51 7.68 -3.92
C ARG A 45 15.85 9.04 -4.13
N THR A 46 15.95 9.52 -5.37
CA THR A 46 15.31 10.74 -5.86
C THR A 46 14.14 10.38 -6.77
N PHE A 47 13.06 11.12 -6.63
CA PHE A 47 11.80 10.92 -7.33
C PHE A 47 11.25 12.26 -7.82
N ASN A 48 10.47 12.25 -8.90
CA ASN A 48 9.67 13.39 -9.33
C ASN A 48 8.18 12.99 -9.36
N ILE A 49 7.30 13.91 -9.74
CA ILE A 49 5.84 13.62 -9.80
C ILE A 49 5.53 12.45 -10.74
N ASP A 50 6.13 12.40 -11.94
CA ASP A 50 5.87 11.34 -12.92
C ASP A 50 6.25 9.95 -12.37
N LEU A 51 7.40 9.87 -11.69
CA LEU A 51 7.85 8.64 -11.03
C LEU A 51 6.99 8.28 -9.82
N TRP A 52 6.50 9.26 -9.08
CA TRP A 52 5.59 9.03 -7.95
C TRP A 52 4.26 8.47 -8.42
N ASP A 53 3.64 9.10 -9.41
CA ASP A 53 2.34 8.67 -9.92
C ASP A 53 2.41 7.27 -10.54
N GLY A 54 3.47 6.99 -11.30
CA GLY A 54 3.72 5.64 -11.85
C GLY A 54 3.89 4.58 -10.76
N LEU A 55 4.68 4.85 -9.72
CA LEU A 55 4.90 3.91 -8.61
C LEU A 55 3.63 3.69 -7.77
N LEU A 56 2.84 4.73 -7.55
CA LEU A 56 1.56 4.65 -6.83
C LEU A 56 0.54 3.83 -7.60
N SER A 57 0.38 4.10 -8.90
CA SER A 57 -0.52 3.33 -9.77
C SER A 57 -0.14 1.84 -9.75
N GLN A 58 1.16 1.54 -9.89
CA GLN A 58 1.65 0.16 -9.87
C GLN A 58 1.44 -0.52 -8.50
N THR A 59 1.60 0.22 -7.39
CA THR A 59 1.32 -0.29 -6.05
C THR A 59 -0.18 -0.59 -5.86
N HIS A 60 -1.06 0.32 -6.31
CA HIS A 60 -2.50 0.16 -6.22
C HIS A 60 -2.97 -1.08 -6.98
N THR A 61 -2.53 -1.26 -8.22
CA THR A 61 -2.85 -2.46 -9.03
C THR A 61 -2.39 -3.74 -8.32
N ARG A 62 -1.18 -3.77 -7.76
CA ARG A 62 -0.69 -4.96 -7.04
C ARG A 62 -1.50 -5.29 -5.77
N ALA A 63 -1.97 -4.27 -5.06
CA ALA A 63 -2.84 -4.46 -3.91
C ALA A 63 -4.21 -5.02 -4.34
N GLU A 64 -4.79 -4.48 -5.41
CA GLU A 64 -6.03 -4.95 -6.01
C GLU A 64 -5.92 -6.42 -6.47
N ASP A 65 -4.87 -6.77 -7.23
CA ASP A 65 -4.61 -8.15 -7.66
C ASP A 65 -4.51 -9.13 -6.48
N THR A 66 -3.90 -8.68 -5.36
CA THR A 66 -3.77 -9.48 -4.15
C THR A 66 -5.13 -9.72 -3.49
N ILE A 67 -5.95 -8.68 -3.36
CA ILE A 67 -7.31 -8.78 -2.80
C ILE A 67 -8.17 -9.69 -3.68
N LEU A 68 -8.16 -9.50 -5.00
CA LEU A 68 -8.91 -10.32 -5.94
C LEU A 68 -8.46 -11.78 -5.91
N ARG A 69 -7.16 -12.05 -5.74
CA ARG A 69 -6.64 -13.41 -5.54
C ARG A 69 -7.22 -14.04 -4.28
N TRP A 70 -7.20 -13.35 -3.14
CA TRP A 70 -7.77 -13.87 -1.90
C TRP A 70 -9.28 -14.10 -2.00
N LEU A 71 -10.02 -13.20 -2.66
CA LEU A 71 -11.46 -13.40 -2.89
C LEU A 71 -11.74 -14.65 -3.73
N ARG A 72 -10.91 -14.93 -4.75
CA ARG A 72 -11.01 -16.18 -5.53
C ARG A 72 -10.74 -17.41 -4.66
N GLU A 73 -9.64 -17.39 -3.90
CA GLU A 73 -9.29 -18.48 -2.98
C GLU A 73 -10.43 -18.76 -1.98
N LEU A 74 -11.05 -17.72 -1.40
CA LEU A 74 -12.19 -17.88 -0.50
C LEU A 74 -13.42 -18.48 -1.19
N ASN A 75 -13.70 -18.08 -2.43
CA ASN A 75 -14.85 -18.58 -3.18
C ASN A 75 -14.69 -20.04 -3.66
N GLU A 76 -13.46 -20.55 -3.67
CA GLU A 76 -13.15 -21.97 -3.95
C GLU A 76 -13.21 -22.85 -2.71
N ILE A 77 -13.30 -22.26 -1.51
CA ILE A 77 -13.55 -23.03 -0.28
C ILE A 77 -14.99 -23.53 -0.34
N ASP A 78 -15.18 -24.85 -0.27
CA ASP A 78 -16.50 -25.45 -0.14
C ASP A 78 -17.13 -24.97 1.17
N HIS A 79 -18.02 -23.97 1.05
CA HIS A 79 -18.69 -23.41 2.21
C HIS A 79 -19.78 -24.39 2.64
N PRO A 80 -19.73 -24.90 3.89
CA PRO A 80 -20.85 -25.67 4.40
C PRO A 80 -22.13 -24.79 4.32
N PRO A 81 -23.28 -25.39 3.97
CA PRO A 81 -24.50 -24.62 3.76
C PRO A 81 -24.79 -23.73 4.97
N LEU A 82 -25.17 -22.47 4.74
CA LEU A 82 -25.36 -21.45 5.79
C LEU A 82 -26.22 -21.89 6.99
N ARG A 83 -27.05 -22.92 6.81
CA ARG A 83 -27.85 -23.54 7.89
C ARG A 83 -27.02 -24.35 8.89
N SER A 84 -25.94 -25.04 8.50
CA SER A 84 -25.08 -25.78 9.43
C SER A 84 -24.18 -24.85 10.24
N LEU A 85 -23.55 -23.86 9.60
CA LEU A 85 -22.72 -22.84 10.27
C LEU A 85 -23.47 -22.10 11.39
N ARG A 86 -24.77 -21.84 11.22
CA ARG A 86 -25.60 -21.16 12.23
C ARG A 86 -25.87 -22.02 13.46
N ALA A 87 -25.92 -23.35 13.32
CA ALA A 87 -26.14 -24.28 14.41
C ALA A 87 -24.85 -24.47 15.25
N ASP A 88 -23.70 -24.53 14.59
CA ASP A 88 -22.39 -24.63 15.24
C ASP A 88 -22.10 -23.37 16.06
N TRP A 89 -22.28 -22.18 15.47
CA TRP A 89 -22.11 -20.89 16.15
C TRP A 89 -23.01 -20.68 17.38
N GLN A 90 -24.20 -21.30 17.41
CA GLN A 90 -25.09 -21.23 18.57
C GLN A 90 -24.71 -22.21 19.68
N SER A 91 -24.09 -23.33 19.32
CA SER A 91 -23.63 -24.35 20.26
C SER A 91 -22.33 -23.93 20.97
N GLU A 92 -21.41 -23.28 20.25
CA GLU A 92 -20.14 -22.77 20.80
C GLU A 92 -20.32 -21.59 21.78
N ARG A 93 -21.45 -20.87 21.73
CA ARG A 93 -21.77 -19.79 22.67
C ARG A 93 -22.47 -20.24 23.96
N GLN A 94 -22.79 -21.53 24.08
CA GLN A 94 -23.50 -22.11 25.23
C GLN A 94 -22.59 -23.00 26.10
N GLN A 95 -21.28 -23.04 25.83
CA GLN A 95 -20.23 -23.66 26.65
C GLN A 95 -19.32 -22.58 27.24
#